data_AF-A0A2P2ICN1-F1
#
_entry.id   AF-A0A2P2ICN1-F1
#
_cell.length_a   1.000
_cell.length_b   1.000
_cell.length_c   1.000
_cell.angle_alpha   90.00
_cell.angle_beta   90.00
_cell.angle_gamma   90.00
#
_symmetry.space_group_name_H-M   'P 1'
#
loop_
_entity.id
_entity.type
_entity.pdbx_description
1 polymer ?
#
loop_
_entity_poly.entity_id
_entity_poly.type
_entity_poly.pdbx_seq_one_letter_code
_entity_poly.pdbx_strand_id
1 'polypeptide(L)'
;EVPRGIESAVGLKGPSLLGKITEPLCAEYTELVRGSNVFVQAHISSNHIEVFCYKGEQKRLQTFFKTVEAQLEISEPNYRYYEASNASEVRRLYSDSSWFSFSPWKPTAFRFDLYNESCIGLETAESYRVSLRIRFVDVWRVLFVLGGVLLFAGAGALSRNLLFHYASASLLGILCSFIILLLLVARYIPKKSGALTFMLGGSGLFLYLLQLLYTNFVFLINQYYAVFLGYIAVTGLVSFGVMYRSGGLSDGRSLQLLQWSLQCCGLLAVYFSSQYREATLALVLLLLLH
;
A
#
# COMPACT_ATOMS: atom_id res chain seq x y z
N GLU A 1 54.68 -57.03 45.92
CA GLU A 1 55.61 -55.99 46.43
C GLU A 1 55.20 -54.62 45.91
N VAL A 2 55.20 -53.62 46.78
CA VAL A 2 55.08 -52.18 46.45
C VAL A 2 56.37 -51.54 46.98
N PRO A 3 57.09 -50.69 46.23
CA PRO A 3 57.04 -49.22 46.46
C PRO A 3 57.28 -48.35 45.19
N ARG A 4 56.55 -47.23 45.00
CA ARG A 4 56.76 -45.79 45.38
C ARG A 4 57.72 -44.96 44.48
N GLY A 5 57.26 -43.74 44.14
CA GLY A 5 58.04 -42.53 43.72
C GLY A 5 57.32 -41.73 42.60
N ILE A 6 56.54 -40.64 42.83
CA ILE A 6 56.88 -39.21 43.11
C ILE A 6 57.55 -38.56 41.84
N GLU A 7 57.16 -37.44 41.19
CA GLU A 7 56.55 -36.13 41.53
C GLU A 7 56.03 -35.35 40.27
N SER A 8 55.08 -34.41 40.46
CA SER A 8 54.79 -33.07 39.84
C SER A 8 55.26 -32.68 38.40
N ALA A 9 54.64 -31.84 37.55
CA ALA A 9 53.45 -30.95 37.48
C ALA A 9 53.35 -30.47 35.98
N VAL A 10 52.22 -30.08 35.35
CA VAL A 10 51.63 -28.72 35.26
C VAL A 10 50.64 -28.71 34.04
N GLY A 11 49.45 -28.11 34.22
CA GLY A 11 48.66 -27.41 33.16
C GLY A 11 47.80 -28.29 32.22
N LEU A 12 46.56 -27.98 31.84
CA LEU A 12 45.70 -26.81 31.98
C LEU A 12 44.24 -27.28 31.92
N LYS A 13 43.40 -26.59 32.70
CA LYS A 13 41.96 -26.78 32.89
C LYS A 13 41.18 -26.49 31.61
N GLY A 14 40.26 -27.37 31.23
CA GLY A 14 39.15 -27.04 30.36
C GLY A 14 37.95 -27.93 30.69
N PRO A 15 36.85 -27.41 31.25
CA PRO A 15 35.62 -28.15 31.32
C PRO A 15 34.75 -27.83 30.10
N SER A 16 34.29 -28.93 29.54
CA SER A 16 33.18 -29.16 28.65
C SER A 16 31.88 -28.40 28.98
N LEU A 17 31.18 -28.06 27.89
CA LEU A 17 29.73 -28.18 27.68
C LEU A 17 28.80 -27.40 28.62
N LEU A 18 28.29 -26.27 28.13
CA LEU A 18 26.89 -25.91 28.35
C LEU A 18 26.35 -25.01 27.24
N GLY A 19 25.34 -25.52 26.53
CA GLY A 19 24.29 -24.79 25.83
C GLY A 19 24.66 -23.54 25.05
N LYS A 20 25.04 -23.69 23.78
CA LYS A 20 24.63 -22.70 22.77
C LYS A 20 23.30 -23.16 22.19
N ILE A 21 22.22 -22.62 22.78
CA ILE A 21 20.98 -22.43 22.05
C ILE A 21 21.39 -21.68 20.78
N THR A 22 21.27 -22.34 19.63
CA THR A 22 21.45 -21.70 18.32
C THR A 22 20.40 -20.61 18.22
N GLU A 23 20.80 -19.39 18.53
CA GLU A 23 20.18 -18.18 18.00
C GLU A 23 20.09 -18.35 16.48
N PRO A 24 18.95 -18.07 15.85
CA PRO A 24 18.91 -18.01 14.39
C PRO A 24 19.91 -16.95 13.95
N LEU A 25 20.71 -17.24 12.91
CA LEU A 25 21.65 -16.30 12.30
C LEU A 25 21.03 -14.89 12.28
N CYS A 26 21.59 -13.98 13.07
CA CYS A 26 21.17 -12.58 13.04
C CYS A 26 21.40 -12.06 11.63
N ALA A 27 20.30 -11.94 10.90
CA ALA A 27 20.28 -11.27 9.63
C ALA A 27 20.73 -9.81 9.88
N GLU A 28 21.92 -9.41 9.42
CA GLU A 28 22.38 -8.01 9.51
C GLU A 28 21.39 -7.06 8.79
N TYR A 29 20.59 -6.31 9.55
CA TYR A 29 19.64 -5.32 9.03
C TYR A 29 19.78 -4.01 9.79
N THR A 30 19.40 -2.92 9.16
CA THR A 30 19.37 -1.60 9.78
C THR A 30 18.00 -1.34 10.40
N GLU A 31 17.94 -1.20 11.71
CA GLU A 31 16.69 -0.82 12.40
C GLU A 31 16.40 0.68 12.22
N LEU A 32 15.23 0.99 11.68
CA LEU A 32 14.72 2.34 11.54
C LEU A 32 13.94 2.74 12.80
N VAL A 33 14.47 3.72 13.53
CA VAL A 33 13.86 4.31 14.71
C VAL A 33 13.46 5.76 14.45
N ARG A 34 12.75 6.37 15.40
CA ARG A 34 12.35 7.79 15.28
C ARG A 34 13.60 8.67 15.10
N GLY A 35 13.62 9.47 14.04
CA GLY A 35 14.75 10.34 13.71
C GLY A 35 15.85 9.65 12.89
N SER A 36 15.69 8.38 12.54
CA SER A 36 16.62 7.69 11.63
C SER A 36 16.73 8.43 10.30
N ASN A 37 17.98 8.67 9.92
CA ASN A 37 18.38 9.22 8.63
C ASN A 37 19.69 8.52 8.25
N VAL A 38 19.58 7.47 7.45
CA VAL A 38 20.67 6.58 7.08
C VAL A 38 21.10 6.92 5.66
N PHE A 39 22.39 7.22 5.50
CA PHE A 39 23.00 7.46 4.19
C PHE A 39 23.84 6.26 3.79
N VAL A 40 23.55 5.70 2.62
CA VAL A 40 24.28 4.57 2.04
C VAL A 40 25.05 5.07 0.82
N GLN A 41 26.36 4.81 0.81
CA GLN A 41 27.23 5.20 -0.30
C GLN A 41 27.03 4.28 -1.51
N ALA A 42 27.39 4.78 -2.70
CA ALA A 42 27.33 4.00 -3.92
C ALA A 42 28.26 2.77 -3.81
N HIS A 43 27.77 1.62 -4.25
CA HIS A 43 28.54 0.39 -4.30
C HIS A 43 28.99 0.11 -5.73
N ILE A 44 30.22 -0.41 -5.89
CA ILE A 44 30.80 -0.76 -7.19
C ILE A 44 30.01 -1.91 -7.86
N SER A 45 29.29 -2.71 -7.08
CA SER A 45 28.41 -3.80 -7.56
C SER A 45 27.01 -3.64 -6.99
N SER A 46 25.99 -3.76 -7.85
CA SER A 46 24.58 -3.75 -7.46
C SER A 46 24.10 -5.06 -6.86
N ASN A 47 24.95 -6.09 -6.71
CA ASN A 47 24.55 -7.41 -6.21
C ASN A 47 24.45 -7.49 -4.67
N HIS A 48 24.27 -6.35 -4.01
CA HIS A 48 24.09 -6.27 -2.57
C HIS A 48 22.72 -5.68 -2.25
N ILE A 49 22.04 -6.29 -1.28
CA ILE A 49 20.75 -5.83 -0.78
C ILE A 49 20.92 -5.28 0.63
N GLU A 50 20.50 -4.03 0.81
CA GLU A 50 20.43 -3.40 2.13
C GLU A 50 19.03 -3.56 2.68
N VAL A 51 18.92 -4.06 3.91
CA VAL A 51 17.62 -4.33 4.56
C VAL A 51 17.38 -3.33 5.67
N PHE A 52 16.23 -2.65 5.62
CA PHE A 52 15.77 -1.70 6.61
C PHE A 52 14.48 -2.19 7.26
N CYS A 53 14.44 -2.26 8.59
CA CYS A 53 13.30 -2.80 9.32
C CYS A 53 12.74 -1.79 10.33
N TYR A 54 11.43 -1.77 10.47
CA TYR A 54 10.71 -1.08 11.52
C TYR A 54 10.03 -2.11 12.43
N LYS A 55 10.32 -2.10 13.73
CA LYS A 55 9.81 -3.11 14.69
C LYS A 55 8.32 -3.01 15.03
N GLY A 56 7.67 -1.89 14.68
CA GLY A 56 6.32 -1.58 15.16
C GLY A 56 6.32 -0.91 16.54
N GLU A 57 5.15 -0.41 16.94
CA GLU A 57 4.90 0.22 18.24
C GLU A 57 3.69 -0.43 18.94
N GLN A 58 3.57 -0.25 20.25
CA GLN A 58 2.39 -0.69 20.98
C GLN A 58 1.12 0.08 20.57
N LYS A 59 0.02 -0.66 20.46
CA LYS A 59 -1.33 -0.10 20.23
C LYS A 59 -1.73 0.84 21.37
N ARG A 60 -1.87 2.14 21.07
CA ARG A 60 -2.36 3.18 22.00
C ARG A 60 -3.37 4.07 21.28
N LEU A 61 -4.26 4.74 22.00
CA LEU A 61 -5.24 5.64 21.36
C LEU A 61 -4.56 6.76 20.57
N GLN A 62 -3.40 7.23 21.03
CA GLN A 62 -2.59 8.25 20.34
C GLN A 62 -2.02 7.78 19.00
N THR A 63 -1.89 6.47 18.77
CA THR A 63 -1.36 5.91 17.52
C THR A 63 -2.46 5.65 16.49
N PHE A 64 -3.73 5.91 16.82
CA PHE A 64 -4.87 5.58 15.96
C PHE A 64 -4.79 6.23 14.57
N PHE A 65 -4.41 7.51 14.51
CA PHE A 65 -4.25 8.25 13.24
C PHE A 65 -2.80 8.32 12.75
N LYS A 66 -1.92 7.50 13.30
CA LYS A 66 -0.50 7.55 13.00
C LYS A 66 -0.18 6.77 11.72
N THR A 67 0.75 7.29 10.93
CA THR A 67 1.33 6.61 9.76
C THR A 67 2.85 6.69 9.84
N VAL A 68 3.52 5.59 9.50
CA VAL A 68 4.98 5.49 9.45
C VAL A 68 5.37 5.10 8.04
N GLU A 69 6.30 5.85 7.47
CA GLU A 69 6.81 5.62 6.12
C GLU A 69 8.34 5.77 6.07
N ALA A 70 9.04 4.88 5.39
CA ALA A 70 10.42 5.09 4.98
C ALA A 70 10.43 5.95 3.72
N GLN A 71 11.12 7.09 3.78
CA GLN A 71 11.36 7.95 2.63
C GLN A 71 12.73 7.63 2.04
N LEU A 72 12.73 7.35 0.74
CA LEU A 72 13.91 7.11 -0.08
C LEU A 72 14.23 8.36 -0.90
N GLU A 73 15.41 8.92 -0.66
CA GLU A 73 15.99 9.99 -1.47
C GLU A 73 17.12 9.39 -2.31
N ILE A 74 16.92 9.32 -3.63
CA ILE A 74 17.87 8.77 -4.60
C ILE A 74 17.89 9.63 -5.86
N SER A 75 19.07 9.87 -6.42
CA SER A 75 19.25 10.75 -7.60
C SER A 75 18.63 10.15 -8.86
N GLU A 76 18.83 8.85 -9.08
CA GLU A 76 18.29 8.12 -10.23
C GLU A 76 17.37 6.98 -9.76
N PRO A 77 16.18 6.81 -10.35
CA PRO A 77 15.22 5.78 -9.94
C PRO A 77 15.63 4.38 -10.46
N ASN A 78 16.91 4.05 -10.44
CA ASN A 78 17.43 2.74 -10.82
C ASN A 78 17.69 1.86 -9.59
N TYR A 79 16.61 1.43 -8.95
CA TYR A 79 16.65 0.47 -7.85
C TYR A 79 15.58 -0.61 -8.00
N ARG A 80 15.81 -1.73 -7.30
CA ARG A 80 14.79 -2.74 -7.00
C ARG A 80 14.50 -2.73 -5.52
N TYR A 81 13.29 -3.11 -5.17
CA TYR A 81 12.85 -3.14 -3.77
C TYR A 81 12.04 -4.40 -3.48
N TYR A 82 12.05 -4.80 -2.22
CA TYR A 82 11.36 -5.98 -1.71
C TYR A 82 10.71 -5.64 -0.38
N GLU A 83 9.40 -5.83 -0.24
CA GLU A 83 8.66 -5.56 1.00
C GLU A 83 8.29 -6.89 1.65
N ALA A 84 8.57 -7.06 2.95
CA ALA A 84 8.17 -8.24 3.71
C ALA A 84 7.94 -7.93 5.20
N SER A 85 7.46 -8.91 5.95
CA SER A 85 7.23 -8.79 7.40
C SER A 85 8.51 -8.92 8.24
N ASN A 86 9.58 -9.50 7.69
CA ASN A 86 10.85 -9.68 8.41
C ASN A 86 12.06 -9.65 7.46
N ALA A 87 13.26 -9.46 8.03
CA ALA A 87 14.49 -9.35 7.26
C ALA A 87 14.87 -10.63 6.51
N SER A 88 14.57 -11.80 7.07
CA SER A 88 14.84 -13.10 6.44
C SER A 88 14.04 -13.31 5.16
N GLU A 89 12.76 -12.93 5.16
CA GLU A 89 11.87 -13.10 4.01
C GLU A 89 12.24 -12.11 2.90
N VAL A 90 12.67 -10.89 3.23
CA VAL A 90 13.24 -9.95 2.25
C VAL A 90 14.38 -10.60 1.46
N ARG A 91 15.29 -11.30 2.15
CA ARG A 91 16.45 -11.95 1.50
C ARG A 91 16.06 -13.18 0.71
N ARG A 92 15.05 -13.92 1.17
CA ARG A 92 14.47 -15.02 0.40
C ARG A 92 13.85 -14.50 -0.90
N LEU A 93 13.12 -13.40 -0.83
CA LEU A 93 12.56 -12.74 -2.02
C LEU A 93 13.66 -12.24 -2.97
N TYR A 94 14.78 -11.78 -2.42
CA TYR A 94 15.98 -11.43 -3.18
C TYR A 94 16.64 -12.64 -3.86
N SER A 95 16.82 -13.76 -3.15
CA SER A 95 17.43 -14.97 -3.72
C SER A 95 16.54 -15.63 -4.78
N ASP A 96 15.23 -15.60 -4.58
CA ASP A 96 14.24 -16.24 -5.44
C ASP A 96 13.85 -15.35 -6.64
N SER A 97 14.47 -14.17 -6.81
CA SER A 97 14.00 -13.06 -7.66
C SER A 97 14.12 -13.28 -9.18
N SER A 98 13.91 -14.51 -9.66
CA SER A 98 14.00 -14.89 -11.07
C SER A 98 12.70 -14.69 -11.85
N TRP A 99 11.55 -14.36 -11.22
CA TRP A 99 10.28 -14.40 -11.95
C TRP A 99 9.28 -13.23 -11.78
N PHE A 100 9.35 -12.35 -10.75
CA PHE A 100 8.31 -11.30 -10.57
C PHE A 100 8.73 -9.92 -10.01
N SER A 101 9.96 -9.43 -10.21
CA SER A 101 10.32 -8.03 -9.85
C SER A 101 9.87 -6.98 -10.88
N PHE A 102 8.72 -7.17 -11.53
CA PHE A 102 8.13 -6.13 -12.39
C PHE A 102 7.17 -5.28 -11.56
N SER A 103 7.71 -4.32 -10.81
CA SER A 103 6.89 -3.20 -10.33
C SER A 103 6.91 -2.08 -11.38
N PRO A 104 5.77 -1.75 -12.01
CA PRO A 104 5.71 -0.65 -12.98
C PRO A 104 6.03 0.71 -12.35
N TRP A 105 5.79 0.86 -11.04
CA TRP A 105 6.06 2.07 -10.28
C TRP A 105 7.16 1.81 -9.25
N LYS A 106 8.06 2.78 -9.10
CA LYS A 106 9.12 2.77 -8.09
C LYS A 106 8.77 3.82 -7.02
N PRO A 107 8.18 3.40 -5.88
CA PRO A 107 7.76 4.34 -4.85
C PRO A 107 8.97 4.86 -4.07
N THR A 108 9.04 6.16 -3.85
CA THR A 108 10.05 6.80 -2.97
C THR A 108 9.60 6.86 -1.52
N ALA A 109 8.40 6.38 -1.21
CA ALA A 109 7.87 6.29 0.14
C ALA A 109 7.24 4.91 0.36
N PHE A 110 7.79 4.15 1.32
CA PHE A 110 7.34 2.82 1.69
C PHE A 110 6.57 2.88 3.00
N ARG A 111 5.31 2.46 3.01
CA ARG A 111 4.49 2.47 4.22
C ARG A 111 4.76 1.22 5.03
N PHE A 112 5.16 1.39 6.29
CA PHE A 112 5.34 0.27 7.21
C PHE A 112 4.03 -0.10 7.92
N ASP A 113 3.96 -1.34 8.41
CA ASP A 113 3.02 -1.70 9.46
C ASP A 113 3.40 -0.94 10.74
N LEU A 114 2.43 -0.30 11.37
CA LEU A 114 2.61 0.53 12.56
C LEU A 114 2.77 -0.32 13.83
N TYR A 115 2.19 -1.52 13.87
CA TYR A 115 2.07 -2.35 15.06
C TYR A 115 2.88 -3.64 14.98
N ASN A 116 3.18 -4.12 13.77
CA ASN A 116 4.00 -5.31 13.54
C ASN A 116 5.34 -4.94 12.91
N GLU A 117 6.30 -5.87 12.98
CA GLU A 117 7.55 -5.75 12.26
C GLU A 117 7.29 -5.72 10.74
N SER A 118 7.99 -4.81 10.05
CA SER A 118 7.94 -4.72 8.61
C SER A 118 9.29 -4.23 8.09
N CYS A 119 9.75 -4.85 7.00
CA CYS A 119 11.06 -4.63 6.44
C CYS A 119 10.98 -4.34 4.94
N ILE A 120 11.89 -3.49 4.48
CA ILE A 120 12.14 -3.24 3.07
C ILE A 120 13.59 -3.62 2.74
N GLY A 121 13.78 -4.26 1.60
CA GLY A 121 15.10 -4.46 0.99
C GLY A 121 15.27 -3.55 -0.20
N LEU A 122 16.45 -2.94 -0.35
CA LEU A 122 16.81 -2.08 -1.46
C LEU A 122 18.07 -2.61 -2.16
N GLU A 123 17.99 -2.75 -3.47
CA GLU A 123 19.10 -3.14 -4.35
C GLU A 123 19.35 -2.00 -5.34
N THR A 124 20.50 -1.34 -5.22
CA THR A 124 20.94 -0.27 -6.13
C THR A 124 22.45 -0.09 -6.07
N ALA A 125 23.05 0.39 -7.17
CA ALA A 125 24.47 0.79 -7.22
C ALA A 125 24.67 2.25 -6.78
N GLU A 126 23.62 3.07 -6.84
CA GLU A 126 23.69 4.50 -6.58
C GLU A 126 23.72 4.79 -5.07
N SER A 127 24.26 5.95 -4.69
CA SER A 127 24.12 6.43 -3.31
C SER A 127 22.70 6.89 -3.04
N TYR A 128 22.16 6.56 -1.87
CA TYR A 128 20.81 6.94 -1.48
C TYR A 128 20.71 7.19 0.02
N ARG A 129 19.62 7.83 0.41
CA ARG A 129 19.29 8.11 1.81
C ARG A 129 17.92 7.55 2.15
N VAL A 130 17.84 6.84 3.26
CA VAL A 130 16.60 6.33 3.84
C VAL A 130 16.34 7.04 5.15
N SER A 131 15.19 7.70 5.26
CA SER A 131 14.76 8.35 6.50
C SER A 131 13.40 7.82 6.96
N LEU A 132 13.20 7.73 8.28
CA LEU A 132 11.92 7.31 8.84
C LEU A 132 11.05 8.54 9.10
N ARG A 133 9.98 8.70 8.32
CA ARG A 133 9.00 9.76 8.49
C ARG A 133 7.79 9.25 9.26
N ILE A 134 7.50 9.92 10.36
CA ILE A 134 6.37 9.59 11.24
C ILE A 134 5.37 10.74 11.19
N ARG A 135 4.15 10.46 10.74
CA ARG A 135 3.01 11.39 10.79
C ARG A 135 2.10 10.99 11.94
N PHE A 136 2.06 11.79 13.00
CA PHE A 136 1.22 11.49 14.18
C PHE A 136 -0.27 11.57 13.86
N VAL A 137 -0.67 12.55 13.04
CA VAL A 137 -2.03 12.71 12.56
C VAL A 137 -2.00 12.70 11.04
N ASP A 138 -2.34 11.56 10.47
CA ASP A 138 -2.57 11.42 9.04
C ASP A 138 -3.99 11.90 8.71
N VAL A 139 -4.06 13.08 8.08
CA VAL A 139 -5.31 13.75 7.73
C VAL A 139 -6.22 12.83 6.90
N TRP A 140 -5.66 11.97 6.04
CA TRP A 140 -6.46 11.04 5.25
C TRP A 140 -7.18 10.03 6.12
N ARG A 141 -6.52 9.50 7.16
CA ARG A 141 -7.16 8.57 8.11
C ARG A 141 -8.30 9.23 8.86
N VAL A 142 -8.12 10.49 9.27
CA VAL A 142 -9.16 11.30 9.92
C VAL A 142 -10.35 11.51 8.97
N LEU A 143 -10.08 11.90 7.73
CA LEU A 143 -11.11 12.08 6.71
C LEU A 143 -11.87 10.79 6.41
N PHE A 144 -11.21 9.63 6.39
CA PHE A 144 -11.89 8.34 6.21
C PHE A 144 -12.82 7.99 7.37
N VAL A 145 -12.42 8.24 8.62
CA VAL A 145 -13.32 8.04 9.77
C VAL A 145 -14.50 9.00 9.71
N LEU A 146 -14.23 10.31 9.61
CA LEU A 146 -15.29 11.32 9.61
C LEU A 146 -16.24 11.14 8.43
N GLY A 147 -15.68 10.97 7.22
CA GLY A 147 -16.44 10.73 6.01
C GLY A 147 -17.24 9.43 6.08
N GLY A 148 -16.66 8.35 6.61
CA GLY A 148 -17.35 7.07 6.76
C GLY A 148 -18.51 7.12 7.76
N VAL A 149 -18.33 7.78 8.91
CA VAL A 149 -19.37 8.00 9.92
C VAL A 149 -20.51 8.86 9.33
N LEU A 150 -20.18 9.99 8.71
CA LEU A 150 -21.16 10.87 8.08
C LEU A 150 -21.92 10.18 6.95
N LEU A 151 -21.23 9.37 6.15
CA LEU A 151 -21.84 8.61 5.07
C LEU A 151 -22.80 7.55 5.60
N PHE A 152 -22.41 6.83 6.66
CA PHE A 152 -23.25 5.81 7.29
C PHE A 152 -24.52 6.43 7.90
N ALA A 153 -24.38 7.47 8.71
CA ALA A 153 -25.50 8.15 9.36
C ALA A 153 -26.39 8.89 8.34
N GLY A 154 -25.79 9.51 7.33
CA GLY A 154 -26.49 10.24 6.28
C GLY A 154 -27.06 9.35 5.17
N ALA A 155 -26.78 8.05 5.15
CA ALA A 155 -27.11 7.17 4.03
C ALA A 155 -28.61 7.17 3.67
N GLY A 156 -29.50 7.22 4.66
CA GLY A 156 -30.95 7.26 4.41
C GLY A 156 -31.43 8.59 3.81
N ALA A 157 -30.85 9.71 4.22
CA ALA A 157 -31.16 11.02 3.63
C ALA A 157 -30.58 11.13 2.21
N LEU A 158 -29.35 10.64 2.03
CA LEU A 158 -28.63 10.69 0.77
C LEU A 158 -29.25 9.77 -0.28
N SER A 159 -29.68 8.57 0.13
CA SER A 159 -30.35 7.62 -0.77
C SER A 159 -31.69 8.11 -1.27
N ARG A 160 -32.37 9.03 -0.56
CA ARG A 160 -33.66 9.62 -0.98
C ARG A 160 -33.51 10.96 -1.70
N ASN A 161 -32.30 11.50 -1.77
CA ASN A 161 -32.05 12.78 -2.40
C ASN A 161 -31.89 12.60 -3.92
N LEU A 162 -32.81 13.18 -4.69
CA LEU A 162 -32.81 13.07 -6.15
C LEU A 162 -31.55 13.69 -6.78
N LEU A 163 -31.03 14.78 -6.21
CA LEU A 163 -29.79 15.40 -6.66
C LEU A 163 -28.60 14.45 -6.46
N PHE A 164 -28.61 13.66 -5.38
CA PHE A 164 -27.59 12.65 -5.16
C PHE A 164 -27.64 11.56 -6.23
N HIS A 165 -28.83 11.09 -6.63
CA HIS A 165 -28.96 10.10 -7.70
C HIS A 165 -28.33 10.61 -8.99
N TYR A 166 -28.69 11.83 -9.40
CA TYR A 166 -28.18 12.44 -10.62
C TYR A 166 -26.67 12.66 -10.57
N ALA A 167 -26.15 13.21 -9.47
CA ALA A 167 -24.72 13.43 -9.30
C ALA A 167 -23.93 12.10 -9.29
N SER A 168 -24.40 11.10 -8.55
CA SER A 168 -23.74 9.78 -8.47
C SER A 168 -23.76 9.06 -9.83
N ALA A 169 -24.86 9.15 -10.57
CA ALA A 169 -25.01 8.52 -11.88
C ALA A 169 -24.12 9.22 -12.91
N SER A 170 -24.06 10.54 -12.89
CA SER A 170 -23.13 11.31 -13.73
C SER A 170 -21.68 10.96 -13.43
N LEU A 171 -21.30 10.91 -12.15
CA LEU A 171 -19.93 10.57 -11.75
C LEU A 171 -19.57 9.13 -12.17
N LEU A 172 -20.47 8.18 -11.95
CA LEU A 172 -20.28 6.79 -12.36
C LEU A 172 -20.20 6.66 -13.88
N GLY A 173 -21.05 7.38 -14.62
CA GLY A 173 -21.04 7.40 -16.08
C GLY A 173 -19.75 7.97 -16.66
N ILE A 174 -19.23 9.06 -16.09
CA ILE A 174 -17.92 9.63 -16.46
C ILE A 174 -16.82 8.59 -16.21
N LEU A 175 -16.79 7.96 -15.03
CA LEU A 175 -15.78 6.94 -14.69
C LEU A 175 -15.85 5.72 -15.61
N CYS A 176 -17.05 5.18 -15.86
CA CYS A 176 -17.25 4.05 -16.77
C CYS A 176 -16.84 4.39 -18.20
N SER A 177 -17.22 5.57 -18.71
CA SER A 177 -16.80 6.03 -20.03
C SER A 177 -15.27 6.17 -20.12
N PHE A 178 -14.63 6.65 -19.05
CA PHE A 178 -13.20 6.86 -19.02
C PHE A 178 -12.43 5.53 -19.04
N ILE A 179 -12.92 4.53 -18.29
CA ILE A 179 -12.39 3.16 -18.34
C ILE A 179 -12.51 2.56 -19.74
N ILE A 180 -13.66 2.76 -20.41
CA ILE A 180 -13.84 2.30 -21.81
C ILE A 180 -12.83 2.98 -22.73
N LEU A 181 -12.62 4.29 -22.60
CA LEU A 181 -11.64 5.02 -23.40
C LEU A 181 -10.22 4.48 -23.19
N LEU A 182 -9.82 4.25 -21.94
CA LEU A 182 -8.53 3.64 -21.62
C LEU A 182 -8.38 2.25 -22.25
N LEU A 183 -9.42 1.40 -22.16
CA LEU A 183 -9.44 0.08 -22.79
C LEU A 183 -9.33 0.15 -24.33
N LEU A 184 -9.98 1.13 -24.96
CA LEU A 184 -9.86 1.37 -26.40
C LEU A 184 -8.45 1.81 -26.78
N VAL A 185 -7.86 2.77 -26.05
CA VAL A 185 -6.48 3.23 -26.28
C VAL A 185 -5.48 2.07 -26.16
N ALA A 186 -5.63 1.23 -25.13
CA ALA A 186 -4.78 0.05 -24.97
C ALA A 186 -4.86 -0.93 -26.14
N ARG A 187 -5.98 -0.96 -26.89
CA ARG A 187 -6.14 -1.82 -28.07
C ARG A 187 -5.29 -1.37 -29.26
N TYR A 188 -4.92 -0.08 -29.35
CA TYR A 188 -4.13 0.47 -30.46
C TYR A 188 -2.61 0.34 -30.28
N ILE A 189 -2.16 -0.17 -29.14
CA ILE A 189 -0.73 -0.32 -28.85
C ILE A 189 -0.19 -1.55 -29.61
N PRO A 190 0.90 -1.41 -30.40
CA PRO A 190 1.39 -2.48 -31.25
C PRO A 190 1.85 -3.71 -30.46
N LYS A 191 1.27 -4.86 -30.81
CA LYS A 191 1.39 -6.18 -30.16
C LYS A 191 2.74 -6.87 -30.38
N LYS A 192 3.86 -6.24 -30.01
CA LYS A 192 5.20 -6.75 -30.38
C LYS A 192 5.94 -7.60 -29.32
N SER A 193 5.33 -8.04 -28.22
CA SER A 193 6.03 -8.93 -27.27
C SER A 193 5.09 -9.89 -26.55
N GLY A 194 5.59 -11.09 -26.20
CA GLY A 194 4.91 -12.18 -25.48
C GLY A 194 4.30 -11.80 -24.11
N ALA A 195 4.51 -10.57 -23.65
CA ALA A 195 3.75 -9.93 -22.58
C ALA A 195 2.22 -9.87 -22.85
N LEU A 196 1.78 -10.02 -24.11
CA LEU A 196 0.37 -10.02 -24.48
C LEU A 196 -0.43 -11.20 -23.87
N THR A 197 0.20 -12.36 -23.67
CA THR A 197 -0.47 -13.53 -23.05
C THR A 197 -0.75 -13.28 -21.56
N PHE A 198 0.10 -12.52 -20.88
CA PHE A 198 -0.12 -12.07 -19.50
C PHE A 198 -1.18 -10.95 -19.40
N MET A 199 -1.21 -10.03 -20.37
CA MET A 199 -2.23 -8.98 -20.44
C MET A 199 -3.65 -9.51 -20.72
N LEU A 200 -3.79 -10.63 -21.44
CA LEU A 200 -5.08 -11.26 -21.70
C LEU A 200 -5.72 -11.92 -20.45
N GLY A 201 -4.95 -12.14 -19.38
CA GLY A 201 -5.45 -12.62 -18.09
C GLY A 201 -6.26 -11.59 -17.28
N GLY A 202 -6.61 -10.44 -17.86
CA GLY A 202 -7.38 -9.36 -17.23
C GLY A 202 -6.58 -8.53 -16.22
N SER A 203 -5.83 -9.19 -15.32
CA SER A 203 -5.01 -8.54 -14.29
C SER A 203 -3.84 -7.75 -14.88
N GLY A 204 -3.13 -8.30 -15.87
CA GLY A 204 -2.02 -7.61 -16.54
C GLY A 204 -2.47 -6.38 -17.34
N LEU A 205 -3.61 -6.47 -18.04
CA LEU A 205 -4.19 -5.32 -18.74
C LEU A 205 -4.62 -4.22 -17.76
N PHE A 206 -5.24 -4.58 -16.64
CA PHE A 206 -5.66 -3.63 -15.62
C PHE A 206 -4.46 -2.88 -15.01
N LEU A 207 -3.41 -3.59 -14.61
CA LEU A 207 -2.19 -2.98 -14.06
C LEU A 207 -1.50 -2.07 -15.07
N TYR A 208 -1.48 -2.47 -16.35
CA TYR A 208 -0.94 -1.63 -17.42
C TYR A 208 -1.74 -0.34 -17.62
N LEU A 209 -3.07 -0.43 -17.67
CA LEU A 209 -3.95 0.74 -17.77
C LEU A 209 -3.79 1.67 -16.58
N LEU A 210 -3.67 1.11 -15.38
CA LEU A 210 -3.44 1.86 -14.15
C LEU A 210 -2.09 2.57 -14.17
N GLN A 211 -1.05 1.92 -14.69
CA GLN A 211 0.26 2.51 -14.87
C GLN A 211 0.24 3.66 -15.89
N LEU A 212 -0.41 3.45 -17.04
CA LEU A 212 -0.55 4.48 -18.08
C LEU A 212 -1.26 5.71 -17.51
N LEU A 213 -2.33 5.47 -16.75
CA LEU A 213 -3.03 6.51 -16.03
C LEU A 213 -2.08 7.22 -15.07
N TYR A 214 -1.50 6.52 -14.10
CA TYR A 214 -0.67 7.14 -13.07
C TYR A 214 0.50 7.98 -13.63
N THR A 215 1.22 7.46 -14.63
CA THR A 215 2.42 8.12 -15.17
C THR A 215 2.13 9.31 -16.07
N ASN A 216 1.02 9.29 -16.81
CA ASN A 216 0.74 10.31 -17.82
C ASN A 216 -0.47 11.19 -17.50
N PHE A 217 -1.27 10.87 -16.48
CA PHE A 217 -2.55 11.56 -16.21
C PHE A 217 -2.37 13.05 -15.90
N VAL A 218 -1.34 13.41 -15.13
CA VAL A 218 -1.05 14.82 -14.82
C VAL A 218 -0.65 15.60 -16.08
N PHE A 219 0.19 14.99 -16.94
CA PHE A 219 0.60 15.60 -18.21
C PHE A 219 -0.59 15.71 -19.18
N LEU A 220 -1.39 14.65 -19.33
CA LEU A 220 -2.58 14.61 -20.16
C LEU A 220 -3.60 15.68 -19.76
N ILE A 221 -3.88 15.82 -18.46
CA ILE A 221 -4.79 16.85 -17.96
C ILE A 221 -4.22 18.24 -18.23
N ASN A 222 -2.95 18.50 -17.91
CA ASN A 222 -2.40 19.85 -18.07
C ASN A 222 -2.31 20.27 -19.55
N GLN A 223 -1.92 19.35 -20.44
CA GLN A 223 -1.77 19.63 -21.87
C GLN A 223 -3.11 19.72 -22.61
N TYR A 224 -4.10 18.90 -22.22
CA TYR A 224 -5.40 18.80 -22.89
C TYR A 224 -6.57 19.19 -21.99
N TYR A 225 -6.35 20.08 -21.02
CA TYR A 225 -7.34 20.40 -19.98
C TYR A 225 -8.71 20.77 -20.53
N ALA A 226 -8.76 21.57 -21.60
CA ALA A 226 -10.00 22.00 -22.24
C ALA A 226 -10.77 20.83 -22.87
N VAL A 227 -10.06 19.90 -23.53
CA VAL A 227 -10.65 18.69 -24.11
C VAL A 227 -11.14 17.75 -23.00
N PHE A 228 -10.36 17.62 -21.92
CA PHE A 228 -10.72 16.81 -20.77
C PHE A 228 -11.95 17.36 -20.03
N LEU A 229 -12.03 18.68 -19.83
CA LEU A 229 -13.22 19.33 -19.28
C LEU A 229 -14.43 19.17 -20.19
N GLY A 230 -14.27 19.33 -21.52
CA GLY A 230 -15.33 19.09 -22.49
C GLY A 230 -15.82 17.63 -22.45
N TYR A 231 -14.90 16.68 -22.31
CA TYR A 231 -15.22 15.25 -22.16
C TYR A 231 -16.05 14.98 -20.89
N ILE A 232 -15.61 15.51 -19.73
CA ILE A 232 -16.35 15.40 -18.47
C ILE A 232 -17.73 16.03 -18.60
N ALA A 233 -17.83 17.21 -19.21
CA ALA A 233 -19.10 17.91 -19.40
C ALA A 233 -20.07 17.10 -20.27
N VAL A 234 -19.63 16.64 -21.45
CA VAL A 234 -20.50 15.87 -22.36
C VAL A 234 -20.92 14.54 -21.75
N THR A 235 -19.99 13.75 -21.22
CA THR A 235 -20.31 12.44 -20.64
C THR A 235 -21.14 12.56 -19.36
N GLY A 236 -20.86 13.58 -18.55
CA GLY A 236 -21.64 13.94 -17.37
C GLY A 236 -23.07 14.35 -17.73
N LEU A 237 -23.25 15.18 -18.77
CA LEU A 237 -24.56 15.62 -19.26
C LEU A 237 -25.36 14.49 -19.91
N VAL A 238 -24.72 13.60 -20.67
CA VAL A 238 -25.37 12.42 -21.24
C VAL A 238 -25.87 11.50 -20.12
N SER A 239 -25.00 11.20 -19.15
CA SER A 239 -25.35 10.37 -17.99
C SER A 239 -26.45 11.00 -17.14
N PHE A 240 -26.37 12.32 -16.93
CA PHE A 240 -27.41 13.10 -16.27
C PHE A 240 -28.73 13.00 -17.02
N GLY A 241 -28.72 13.20 -18.35
CA GLY A 241 -29.92 13.14 -19.19
C GLY A 241 -30.58 11.76 -19.19
N VAL A 242 -29.78 10.69 -19.22
CA VAL A 242 -30.27 9.31 -19.08
C VAL A 242 -30.97 9.13 -17.74
N MET A 243 -30.32 9.52 -16.63
CA MET A 243 -30.91 9.37 -15.30
C MET A 243 -32.12 10.29 -15.07
N TYR A 244 -32.10 11.51 -15.63
CA TYR A 244 -33.21 12.45 -15.60
C TYR A 244 -34.43 11.91 -16.32
N ARG A 245 -34.24 11.30 -17.51
CA ARG A 245 -35.32 10.64 -18.24
C ARG A 245 -35.91 9.45 -17.48
N SER A 246 -35.07 8.72 -16.74
CA SER A 246 -35.49 7.61 -15.89
C SER A 246 -36.17 8.06 -14.59
N GLY A 247 -36.10 9.36 -14.22
CA GLY A 247 -36.72 9.91 -13.02
C GLY A 247 -36.00 9.57 -11.70
N GLY A 248 -34.74 9.13 -11.77
CA GLY A 248 -33.98 8.68 -10.59
C GLY A 248 -34.45 7.32 -10.04
N LEU A 249 -33.94 6.95 -8.86
CA LEU A 249 -34.35 5.72 -8.19
C LEU A 249 -35.66 5.99 -7.43
N SER A 250 -36.76 5.43 -7.93
CA SER A 250 -38.10 5.61 -7.35
C SER A 250 -38.61 4.39 -6.59
N ASP A 251 -38.15 3.18 -6.95
CA ASP A 251 -38.56 1.94 -6.31
C ASP A 251 -37.99 1.83 -4.89
N GLY A 252 -38.86 1.46 -3.93
CA GLY A 252 -38.50 1.35 -2.52
C GLY A 252 -37.39 0.33 -2.26
N ARG A 253 -37.36 -0.78 -3.01
CA ARG A 253 -36.30 -1.80 -2.86
C ARG A 253 -34.96 -1.27 -3.36
N SER A 254 -34.97 -0.56 -4.48
CA SER A 254 -33.79 0.06 -5.07
C SER A 254 -33.20 1.16 -4.16
N LEU A 255 -34.05 1.95 -3.50
CA LEU A 255 -33.65 2.94 -2.49
C LEU A 255 -33.03 2.29 -1.25
N GLN A 256 -33.59 1.17 -0.78
CA GLN A 256 -33.02 0.40 0.34
C GLN A 256 -31.66 -0.19 -0.03
N LEU A 257 -31.51 -0.75 -1.23
CA LEU A 257 -30.24 -1.29 -1.70
C LEU A 257 -29.17 -0.19 -1.82
N LEU A 258 -29.54 1.00 -2.32
CA LEU A 258 -28.65 2.16 -2.36
C LEU A 258 -28.24 2.58 -0.94
N GLN A 259 -29.19 2.67 0.00
CA GLN A 259 -28.90 2.99 1.39
C GLN A 259 -27.92 1.99 2.00
N TRP A 260 -28.15 0.68 1.87
CA TRP A 260 -27.25 -0.34 2.39
C TRP A 260 -25.88 -0.28 1.74
N SER A 261 -25.81 0.01 0.44
CA SER A 261 -24.54 0.19 -0.26
C SER A 261 -23.75 1.37 0.30
N LEU A 262 -24.40 2.51 0.54
CA LEU A 262 -23.77 3.68 1.17
C LEU A 262 -23.32 3.39 2.61
N GLN A 263 -24.14 2.69 3.39
CA GLN A 263 -23.78 2.25 4.74
C GLN A 263 -22.57 1.32 4.72
N CYS A 264 -22.58 0.29 3.86
CA CYS A 264 -21.44 -0.60 3.67
C CYS A 264 -20.17 0.17 3.29
N CYS A 265 -20.26 1.11 2.34
CA CYS A 265 -19.13 1.97 1.97
C CYS A 265 -18.63 2.80 3.17
N GLY A 266 -19.54 3.36 3.98
CA GLY A 266 -19.20 4.09 5.19
C GLY A 266 -18.46 3.23 6.22
N LEU A 267 -18.96 2.03 6.49
CA LEU A 267 -18.33 1.08 7.42
C LEU A 267 -16.96 0.61 6.92
N LEU A 268 -16.82 0.32 5.62
CA LEU A 268 -15.53 -0.03 5.03
C LEU A 268 -14.53 1.12 5.13
N ALA A 269 -14.96 2.36 4.88
CA ALA A 269 -14.12 3.54 5.06
C ALA A 269 -13.63 3.68 6.51
N VAL A 270 -14.50 3.48 7.51
CA VAL A 270 -14.11 3.46 8.93
C VAL A 270 -13.16 2.31 9.24
N TYR A 271 -13.45 1.09 8.77
CA TYR A 271 -12.62 -0.09 9.02
C TYR A 271 -11.19 0.05 8.48
N PHE A 272 -11.04 0.60 7.27
CA PHE A 272 -9.74 0.80 6.61
C PHE A 272 -9.04 2.10 7.00
N SER A 273 -9.69 2.98 7.76
CA SER A 273 -9.11 4.26 8.18
C SER A 273 -7.84 4.12 9.03
N SER A 274 -7.70 3.04 9.81
CA SER A 274 -6.55 2.79 10.68
C SER A 274 -6.06 1.34 10.61
N GLN A 275 -4.78 1.14 10.89
CA GLN A 275 -4.22 -0.20 11.12
C GLN A 275 -4.58 -0.75 12.51
N TYR A 276 -5.15 0.08 13.40
CA TYR A 276 -5.61 -0.36 14.72
C TYR A 276 -6.95 -1.10 14.57
N ARG A 277 -6.88 -2.36 14.12
CA ARG A 277 -8.05 -3.18 13.76
C ARG A 277 -9.10 -3.29 14.87
N GLU A 278 -8.69 -3.51 16.12
CA GLU A 278 -9.64 -3.62 17.23
C GLU A 278 -10.45 -2.32 17.43
N ALA A 279 -9.77 -1.17 17.35
CA ALA A 279 -10.42 0.12 17.54
C ALA A 279 -11.32 0.49 16.36
N THR A 280 -10.91 0.22 15.12
CA THR A 280 -11.79 0.45 13.95
C THR A 280 -12.97 -0.50 13.92
N LEU A 281 -12.80 -1.77 14.33
CA LEU A 281 -13.91 -2.72 14.50
C LEU A 281 -14.86 -2.28 15.61
N ALA A 282 -14.36 -1.84 16.76
CA ALA A 282 -15.20 -1.30 17.82
C ALA A 282 -16.03 -0.10 17.34
N LEU A 283 -15.46 0.81 16.56
CA LEU A 283 -16.19 1.92 15.94
C LEU A 283 -17.26 1.43 14.95
N VAL A 284 -16.94 0.45 14.10
CA VAL A 284 -17.91 -0.16 13.19
C VAL A 284 -19.08 -0.79 13.95
N LEU A 285 -18.81 -1.53 15.02
CA LEU A 285 -19.85 -2.13 15.87
C LEU A 285 -20.69 -1.07 16.57
N LEU A 286 -20.07 0.01 17.08
CA LEU A 286 -20.79 1.14 17.67
C LEU A 286 -21.74 1.80 16.68
N LEU A 287 -21.32 1.95 15.42
CA LEU A 287 -22.19 2.49 14.36
C LEU A 287 -23.34 1.55 14.03
N LEU A 288 -23.11 0.24 14.02
CA LEU A 288 -24.16 -0.76 13.74
C LEU A 288 -25.17 -0.92 14.88
N LEU A 289 -24.76 -0.64 16.12
CA LEU A 289 -25.63 -0.68 17.30
C LEU A 289 -26.53 0.56 17.42
N HIS A 290 -26.21 1.64 16.71
CA HIS A 290 -26.97 2.88 16.69
C HIS A 290 -27.98 2.89 15.54
#